data_AF-A0A9Q9REW3-F1
#
_entry.id   AF-A0A9Q9REW3-F1
#
_cell.length_a   1.000
_cell.length_b   1.000
_cell.length_c   1.000
_cell.angle_alpha   90.00
_cell.angle_beta   90.00
_cell.angle_gamma   90.00
#
_symmetry.space_group_name_H-M   'P 1'
#
loop_
_entity.id
_entity.type
_entity.pdbx_description
1 polymer ?
#
loop_
_entity_poly.entity_id
_entity_poly.type
_entity_poly.pdbx_seq_one_letter_code
_entity_poly.pdbx_strand_id
1 'polypeptide(L)'
;MPESAASKFHGEQNAVPVAPNVPVDPSVNTWSRFISTFEASEFTDWVDESLSWKKTCYIGDWSPLLKMRVRGPDSKAFFEYLSTNQWPNFQPN
;
A
#
# COMPACT_ATOMS: atom_id res chain seq x y z
N MET A 1 34.51 -22.65 28.59
CA MET A 1 34.28 -21.28 28.09
C MET A 1 33.10 -21.36 27.12
N PRO A 2 31.86 -21.04 27.51
CA PRO A 2 30.78 -20.92 26.54
C PRO A 2 30.73 -19.50 25.99
N GLU A 3 30.63 -19.46 24.68
CA GLU A 3 30.52 -18.31 23.79
C GLU A 3 29.32 -17.44 24.18
N SER A 4 29.56 -16.14 24.31
CA SER A 4 28.53 -15.14 24.57
C SER A 4 27.59 -15.10 23.35
N ALA A 5 26.39 -15.67 23.51
CA ALA A 5 25.29 -15.42 22.60
C ALA A 5 24.98 -13.92 22.67
N ALA A 6 25.45 -13.19 21.67
CA ALA A 6 25.07 -11.80 21.46
C ALA A 6 23.53 -11.71 21.51
N SER A 7 23.04 -10.98 22.50
CA SER A 7 21.64 -10.64 22.66
C SER A 7 21.13 -10.06 21.34
N LYS A 8 20.29 -10.82 20.64
CA LYS A 8 19.51 -10.28 19.51
C LYS A 8 18.63 -9.19 20.12
N PHE A 9 18.93 -7.95 19.75
CA PHE A 9 18.17 -6.77 20.17
C PHE A 9 16.67 -7.05 20.00
N HIS A 10 15.92 -7.00 21.10
CA HIS A 10 14.47 -7.18 21.16
C HIS A 10 13.70 -5.95 20.62
N GLY A 11 14.19 -5.33 19.55
CA GLY A 11 13.66 -4.06 19.03
C GLY A 11 12.44 -4.18 18.10
N GLU A 12 12.13 -5.39 17.60
CA GLU A 12 11.13 -5.57 16.53
C GLU A 12 9.67 -5.77 17.00
N GLN A 13 9.39 -5.69 18.30
CA GLN A 13 8.08 -6.09 18.83
C GLN A 13 7.00 -4.99 18.88
N ASN A 14 7.33 -3.74 18.55
CA ASN A 14 6.41 -2.60 18.63
C ASN A 14 6.28 -1.80 17.32
N ALA A 15 6.51 -2.42 16.16
CA ALA A 15 6.33 -1.75 14.87
C ALA A 15 4.86 -1.81 14.44
N VAL A 16 4.29 -0.66 14.09
CA VAL A 16 2.98 -0.59 13.42
C VAL A 16 3.07 -1.41 12.13
N PRO A 17 2.15 -2.38 11.87
CA PRO A 17 2.25 -3.24 10.70
C PRO A 17 1.81 -2.49 9.44
N VAL A 18 2.74 -1.73 8.87
CA VAL A 18 2.61 -0.99 7.61
C VAL A 18 2.94 -1.86 6.40
N ALA A 19 2.64 -1.38 5.19
CA ALA A 19 3.08 -2.05 3.97
C ALA A 19 4.62 -2.10 3.90
N PRO A 20 5.26 -3.25 3.56
CA PRO A 20 6.72 -3.39 3.59
C PRO A 20 7.49 -2.41 2.70
N ASN A 21 6.84 -1.90 1.66
CA ASN A 21 7.43 -1.00 0.68
C ASN A 21 7.29 0.49 1.06
N VAL A 22 6.63 0.78 2.17
CA VAL A 22 6.30 2.13 2.62
C VAL A 22 7.14 2.42 3.86
N PRO A 23 8.09 3.38 3.78
CA PRO A 23 8.90 3.74 4.93
C PRO A 23 8.02 4.26 6.08
N VAL A 24 8.35 3.87 7.31
CA VAL A 24 7.71 4.43 8.50
C VAL A 24 8.27 5.83 8.75
N ASP A 25 7.40 6.83 8.83
CA ASP A 25 7.75 8.17 9.27
C ASP A 25 7.48 8.29 10.78
N PRO A 26 8.51 8.50 11.62
CA PRO A 26 8.35 8.62 13.07
C PRO A 26 7.66 9.93 13.51
N SER A 27 7.45 10.89 12.61
CA SER A 27 6.73 12.15 12.91
C SER A 27 5.20 11.99 12.90
N VAL A 28 4.70 10.88 12.33
CA VAL A 28 3.27 10.58 12.27
C VAL A 28 2.74 10.15 13.64
N ASN A 29 1.76 10.91 14.14
CA ASN A 29 1.18 10.68 15.47
C ASN A 29 -0.05 9.77 15.45
N THR A 30 -0.69 9.57 14.29
CA THR A 30 -1.94 8.81 14.16
C THR A 30 -1.87 7.82 13.01
N TRP A 31 -2.17 6.56 13.31
CA TRP A 31 -2.18 5.45 12.36
C TRP A 31 -3.56 4.84 12.29
N SER A 32 -4.05 4.62 11.07
CA SER A 32 -5.37 4.04 10.82
C SER A 32 -5.24 2.74 10.05
N ARG A 33 -6.06 1.74 10.41
CA ARG A 33 -6.07 0.45 9.70
C ARG A 33 -6.78 0.60 8.35
N PHE A 34 -6.08 0.27 7.27
CA PHE A 34 -6.62 0.19 5.91
C PHE A 34 -6.42 -1.21 5.33
N ILE A 35 -7.53 -1.94 5.17
CA ILE A 35 -7.57 -3.36 4.77
C ILE A 35 -6.75 -4.24 5.74
N SER A 36 -5.53 -4.63 5.35
CA SER A 36 -4.69 -5.58 6.07
C SER A 36 -3.47 -4.95 6.75
N THR A 37 -3.22 -3.66 6.52
CA THR A 37 -2.09 -2.92 7.10
C THR A 37 -2.56 -1.63 7.77
N PHE A 38 -1.63 -0.89 8.37
CA PHE A 38 -1.86 0.46 8.86
C PHE A 38 -1.21 1.48 7.93
N GLU A 39 -1.87 2.63 7.81
CA GLU A 39 -1.41 3.79 7.06
C GLU A 39 -1.37 5.01 7.99
N ALA A 40 -0.48 5.94 7.71
CA ALA A 40 -0.49 7.25 8.37
C ALA A 40 -1.84 7.93 8.06
N SER A 41 -2.50 8.45 9.09
CA SER A 41 -3.76 9.17 8.87
C SER A 41 -3.53 10.53 8.20
N GLU A 42 -2.44 11.20 8.58
CA GLU A 42 -1.98 12.50 8.06
C GLU A 42 -0.44 12.57 8.23
N PHE A 43 0.27 13.16 7.27
CA PHE A 43 1.70 13.47 7.32
C PHE A 43 1.96 14.94 7.68
N THR A 44 1.12 15.87 7.20
CA THR A 44 1.20 17.32 7.52
C THR A 44 -0.09 17.82 8.18
N ASP A 45 -1.17 17.89 7.40
CA ASP A 45 -2.53 18.29 7.78
C ASP A 45 -3.49 17.88 6.65
N TRP A 46 -4.65 17.31 6.98
CA TRP A 46 -5.58 16.79 5.96
C TRP A 46 -6.06 17.85 4.95
N VAL A 47 -6.15 19.14 5.32
CA VAL A 47 -6.55 20.21 4.40
C VAL A 47 -5.43 20.51 3.42
N ASP A 48 -4.19 20.62 3.92
CA ASP A 48 -3.01 20.85 3.08
C ASP A 48 -2.82 19.69 2.08
N GLU A 49 -2.89 18.46 2.57
CA GLU A 49 -2.81 17.24 1.75
C GLU A 49 -3.94 17.20 0.72
N SER A 50 -5.18 17.52 1.11
CA SER A 50 -6.33 17.60 0.21
C SER A 50 -6.25 18.73 -0.82
N LEU A 51 -5.37 19.71 -0.64
CA LEU A 51 -5.12 20.78 -1.62
C LEU A 51 -3.89 20.51 -2.49
N SER A 52 -2.97 19.65 -2.05
CA SER A 52 -1.72 19.34 -2.76
C SER A 52 -1.96 18.87 -4.21
N TRP A 53 -2.90 17.94 -4.44
CA TRP A 53 -3.26 17.48 -5.79
C TRP A 53 -3.91 18.56 -6.69
N LYS A 54 -4.40 19.67 -6.12
CA LYS A 54 -5.00 20.78 -6.87
C LYS A 54 -3.99 21.87 -7.21
N LYS A 55 -3.01 22.09 -6.31
CA LYS A 55 -2.05 23.21 -6.43
C LYS A 55 -0.68 22.75 -6.92
N THR A 56 -0.31 21.50 -6.66
CA THR A 56 1.02 20.95 -6.93
C THR A 56 0.92 19.47 -7.33
N CYS A 57 1.30 18.55 -6.46
CA CYS A 57 1.34 17.11 -6.65
C CYS A 57 1.13 16.42 -5.29
N TYR A 58 0.57 15.22 -5.31
CA TYR A 58 0.44 14.36 -4.13
C TYR A 58 0.96 12.96 -4.45
N ILE A 59 1.43 12.24 -3.43
CA ILE A 59 1.74 10.82 -3.49
C ILE A 59 0.85 10.12 -2.46
N GLY A 60 0.11 9.10 -2.89
CA GLY A 60 -0.71 8.27 -2.01
C GLY A 60 -0.18 6.85 -1.92
N ASP A 61 -0.28 6.25 -0.74
CA ASP A 61 -0.07 4.82 -0.57
C ASP A 61 -1.32 4.05 -1.00
N TRP A 62 -1.14 3.10 -1.92
CA TRP A 62 -2.17 2.17 -2.35
C TRP A 62 -1.71 0.72 -2.20
N SER A 63 -0.58 0.50 -1.52
CA SER A 63 0.04 -0.80 -1.29
C SER A 63 -0.91 -1.83 -0.67
N PRO A 64 -1.87 -1.47 0.21
CA PRO A 64 -2.75 -2.46 0.83
C PRO A 64 -3.84 -3.03 -0.09
N LEU A 65 -4.10 -2.39 -1.24
CA LEU A 65 -5.07 -2.92 -2.20
C LEU A 65 -4.62 -4.30 -2.73
N LEU A 66 -5.57 -5.21 -2.94
CA LEU A 66 -5.29 -6.50 -3.56
C LEU A 66 -4.94 -6.30 -5.05
N LYS A 67 -3.78 -6.79 -5.48
CA LYS A 67 -3.40 -6.87 -6.89
C LYS A 67 -3.25 -8.32 -7.31
N MET A 68 -3.89 -8.69 -8.41
CA MET A 68 -3.77 -10.02 -9.01
C MET A 68 -3.28 -9.91 -10.45
N ARG A 69 -2.33 -10.78 -10.82
CA ARG A 69 -1.80 -10.84 -12.18
C ARG A 69 -2.41 -12.04 -12.91
N VAL A 70 -3.44 -11.77 -13.70
CA VAL A 70 -4.11 -12.77 -14.55
C VAL A 70 -3.38 -12.85 -15.90
N ARG A 71 -3.14 -14.05 -16.40
CA ARG A 71 -2.41 -14.32 -17.65
C ARG A 71 -3.09 -15.45 -18.41
N GLY A 72 -3.02 -15.38 -19.74
CA GLY A 72 -3.58 -16.38 -20.66
C GLY A 72 -4.31 -15.71 -21.83
N PRO A 73 -4.47 -16.42 -22.97
CA PRO A 73 -5.11 -15.86 -24.17
C PRO A 73 -6.54 -15.40 -23.90
N ASP A 74 -7.25 -16.06 -22.98
CA ASP A 74 -8.65 -15.80 -22.67
C ASP A 74 -8.86 -14.79 -21.52
N SER A 75 -7.81 -14.12 -21.04
CA SER A 75 -7.91 -13.21 -19.89
C SER A 75 -8.95 -12.11 -20.08
N LYS A 76 -9.06 -11.56 -21.31
CA LYS A 76 -10.07 -10.56 -21.66
C LYS A 76 -11.48 -11.14 -21.55
N ALA A 77 -11.73 -12.27 -22.21
CA ALA A 77 -13.03 -12.94 -22.19
C ALA A 77 -13.45 -13.34 -20.77
N PHE A 78 -12.50 -13.78 -19.94
CA PHE A 78 -12.72 -14.08 -18.54
C PHE A 78 -13.19 -12.85 -17.73
N PHE A 79 -12.56 -11.69 -17.90
CA PHE A 79 -12.99 -10.46 -17.22
C PHE A 79 -14.34 -9.93 -17.75
N GLU A 80 -14.61 -10.04 -19.05
CA GLU A 80 -15.90 -9.65 -19.64
C GLU A 80 -17.05 -10.59 -19.20
N TYR A 81 -16.74 -11.86 -18.91
CA TYR A 81 -17.70 -12.80 -18.34
C TYR A 81 -18.05 -12.49 -16.89
N LEU A 82 -17.05 -12.11 -16.06
CA LEU A 82 -17.24 -11.85 -14.63
C LEU A 82 -17.75 -10.44 -14.31
N SER A 83 -17.50 -9.46 -15.17
CA SER A 83 -17.82 -8.05 -14.91
C SER A 83 -19.02 -7.57 -15.73
N THR A 84 -19.62 -6.45 -15.32
CA THR A 84 -20.65 -5.76 -16.12
C THR A 84 -20.06 -4.97 -17.29
N ASN A 85 -18.74 -4.88 -17.40
CA ASN A 85 -18.05 -4.06 -18.39
C ASN A 85 -17.62 -4.91 -19.59
N GLN A 86 -17.57 -4.27 -20.75
CA GLN A 86 -17.04 -4.84 -21.99
C GLN A 86 -15.99 -3.91 -22.58
N TRP A 87 -14.98 -4.49 -23.24
CA TRP A 87 -13.81 -3.77 -23.75
C TRP A 87 -13.53 -4.11 -25.21
N PRO A 88 -14.43 -3.80 -26.16
CA PRO A 88 -14.27 -4.15 -27.57
C PRO A 88 -13.04 -3.51 -28.23
N ASN A 89 -12.62 -2.34 -27.75
CA ASN A 89 -11.52 -1.56 -28.32
C ASN A 89 -10.25 -1.55 -27.43
N PHE A 90 -10.18 -2.40 -26.40
CA PHE A 90 -9.01 -2.45 -25.53
C PHE A 90 -7.84 -3.14 -26.24
N GLN A 91 -6.71 -2.45 -26.30
CA GLN A 91 -5.43 -2.96 -26.77
C GLN A 91 -4.44 -2.86 -25.61
N PRO A 92 -3.67 -3.91 -25.30
CA PRO A 92 -2.58 -3.80 -24.33
C PRO A 92 -1.53 -2.79 -24.82
N ASN A 93 -1.06 -1.93 -23.92
CA ASN A 93 0.03 -0.98 -24.18
C ASN A 93 1.39 -1.67 -24.23
#